data_AF-A0A318EKI6-F1
#
_entry.id   AF-A0A318EKI6-F1
#
_cell.length_a   1.000
_cell.length_b   1.000
_cell.length_c   1.000
_cell.angle_alpha   90.00
_cell.angle_beta   90.00
_cell.angle_gamma   90.00
#
_symmetry.space_group_name_H-M   'P 1'
#
loop_
_entity.id
_entity.type
_entity.pdbx_description
1 polymer ?
#
loop_
_entity_poly.entity_id
_entity_poly.type
_entity_poly.pdbx_seq_one_letter_code
_entity_poly.pdbx_strand_id
1 'polypeptide(L)'
;MSKTAFPAWGLILAALWLSGCGSSDPASVTDGGAQTRTVEADPHTLRTPALAAGEFEMVTLSTLPDAVTSGDVLLALRGLAADDRLRVRRNGEDVSAAFGRDDSGDLRGLVTGLVEGANAIEAVVEGTAGVRRAALEVRNHPRSGPVISGPHQTPFVCRTVDAGLGEPVDANCSIETQYRWYYRSITSQGFEELTDPYAPYPGDVIMTETKDGRAVPFVVRLETSTINRGIARMAVLDDPAARGPDASFEPALWNRQVYYVFGESCGVGYQQGRSDPNIVLGALALTEFSADNLLVNLVGIADRLGKGDLIVHNTLSAFGNHCNPMISLETTMMTKEHIIERYGPVRFLIGTNGSGAALQQYNAANNAPGLISAAMPTASFADILTTAMTVADCGLLQNYYENSPLDWSQAKQAAVNGHNLLVGNQLNAICASWVDAFLDLLNPEVGCGPVPAEDRYRGPDHPDGPKLDGVRCTVQDANVNIFGRDPATGYARRPLDNTGVQYGLEALLDGTTSAEEFLDLNRNVGGFSVDGRVVADRMRMDEDMARIAYRIGGVIGRGRLAETPVLDHAPYLDLIPVANIS
;
A
#
# COMPACT_ATOMS: atom_id res chain seq x y z
N MET A 1 -32.37 9.84 68.96
CA MET A 1 -31.95 8.47 69.33
C MET A 1 -32.40 7.52 68.22
N SER A 2 -31.46 6.78 67.61
CA SER A 2 -31.58 5.37 67.12
C SER A 2 -32.91 4.94 66.47
N LYS A 3 -33.03 4.31 65.29
CA LYS A 3 -32.18 3.47 64.43
C LYS A 3 -33.09 3.07 63.24
N THR A 4 -32.60 3.05 62.00
CA THR A 4 -33.08 2.20 60.87
C THR A 4 -32.02 2.28 59.77
N ALA A 5 -31.09 1.32 59.65
CA ALA A 5 -31.15 0.12 58.79
C ALA A 5 -31.19 0.43 57.28
N PHE A 6 -30.02 0.39 56.62
CA PHE A 6 -29.84 0.27 55.17
C PHE A 6 -29.16 -1.09 54.86
N PRO A 7 -29.52 -1.80 53.77
CA PRO A 7 -28.86 -3.03 53.38
C PRO A 7 -27.61 -2.77 52.54
N ALA A 8 -26.65 -3.68 52.69
CA ALA A 8 -25.34 -3.70 52.06
C ALA A 8 -25.42 -3.79 50.53
N TRP A 9 -24.69 -2.92 49.84
CA TRP A 9 -24.29 -3.09 48.45
C TRP A 9 -22.82 -3.51 48.42
N GLY A 10 -22.56 -4.68 47.83
CA GLY A 10 -21.22 -5.23 47.65
C GLY A 10 -20.42 -4.41 46.65
N LEU A 11 -19.22 -4.00 47.06
CA LEU A 11 -18.18 -3.44 46.20
C LEU A 11 -17.59 -4.58 45.35
N ILE A 12 -17.95 -4.62 44.07
CA ILE A 12 -17.21 -5.37 43.05
C ILE A 12 -16.10 -4.45 42.54
N LEU A 13 -14.87 -4.69 43.01
CA LEU A 13 -13.66 -4.13 42.41
C LEU A 13 -13.45 -4.79 41.05
N ALA A 14 -13.79 -4.07 39.97
CA ALA A 14 -13.35 -4.42 38.63
C ALA A 14 -11.88 -4.02 38.48
N ALA A 15 -10.98 -5.01 38.56
CA ALA A 15 -9.58 -4.83 38.22
C ALA A 15 -9.46 -4.63 36.70
N LEU A 16 -9.26 -3.38 36.27
CA LEU A 16 -8.85 -3.02 34.92
C LEU A 16 -7.44 -3.58 34.68
N TRP A 17 -7.34 -4.63 33.87
CA TRP A 17 -6.07 -5.08 33.32
C TRP A 17 -5.64 -4.10 32.23
N LEU A 18 -4.69 -3.22 32.56
CA LEU A 18 -3.89 -2.48 31.60
C LEU A 18 -2.97 -3.48 30.89
N SER A 19 -3.35 -3.94 29.70
CA SER A 19 -2.42 -4.58 28.77
C SER A 19 -1.48 -3.50 28.22
N GLY A 20 -0.31 -3.36 28.83
CA GLY A 20 0.78 -2.60 28.23
C GLY A 20 1.20 -3.25 26.91
N CYS A 21 1.42 -2.45 25.87
CA CYS A 21 2.11 -2.87 24.67
C CYS A 21 3.54 -3.28 25.04
N GLY A 22 3.76 -4.58 25.26
CA GLY A 22 5.08 -5.16 25.12
C GLY A 22 5.46 -5.19 23.65
N SER A 23 6.77 -5.21 23.34
CA SER A 23 7.21 -5.72 22.05
C SER A 23 6.49 -7.04 21.79
N SER A 24 6.17 -7.31 20.53
CA SER A 24 5.81 -8.65 20.08
C SER A 24 7.02 -9.54 20.28
N ASP A 25 7.26 -9.94 21.54
CA ASP A 25 8.22 -10.95 21.88
C ASP A 25 7.72 -12.23 21.20
N PRO A 26 8.50 -12.81 20.29
CA PRO A 26 8.10 -14.03 19.61
C PRO A 26 7.78 -15.12 20.63
N ALA A 27 6.70 -15.86 20.38
CA ALA A 27 6.25 -16.94 21.26
C ALA A 27 7.40 -17.93 21.51
N SER A 28 7.80 -18.10 22.78
CA SER A 28 8.77 -19.11 23.17
C SER A 28 8.09 -20.47 23.21
N VAL A 29 8.36 -21.33 22.23
CA VAL A 29 7.95 -22.74 22.29
C VAL A 29 8.87 -23.43 23.29
N THR A 30 8.31 -23.85 24.42
CA THR A 30 9.02 -24.66 25.42
C THR A 30 8.61 -26.12 25.24
N ASP A 31 9.52 -26.95 24.73
CA ASP A 31 9.42 -28.39 24.87
C ASP A 31 10.74 -28.97 25.42
N GLY A 32 10.66 -29.67 26.53
CA GLY A 32 11.63 -30.71 26.91
C GLY A 32 13.13 -30.36 27.04
N GLY A 33 13.53 -29.14 27.37
CA GLY A 33 14.88 -28.85 27.92
C GLY A 33 15.91 -28.19 27.00
N ALA A 34 15.55 -27.81 25.78
CA ALA A 34 16.35 -26.90 24.95
C ALA A 34 15.50 -25.68 24.57
N GLN A 35 15.86 -24.49 25.03
CA GLN A 35 15.17 -23.25 24.65
C GLN A 35 15.48 -22.94 23.18
N THR A 36 14.49 -23.03 22.28
CA THR A 36 14.60 -22.38 20.98
C THR A 36 14.65 -20.88 21.22
N ARG A 37 15.81 -20.28 20.96
CA ARG A 37 15.99 -18.83 21.07
C ARG A 37 15.50 -18.19 19.79
N THR A 38 14.46 -17.37 19.87
CA THR A 38 14.08 -16.52 18.74
C THR A 38 14.94 -15.26 18.72
N VAL A 39 15.29 -14.82 17.52
CA VAL A 39 16.03 -13.59 17.26
C VAL A 39 15.33 -12.84 16.13
N GLU A 40 15.33 -11.51 16.19
CA GLU A 40 14.86 -10.71 15.06
C GLU A 40 15.90 -10.78 13.93
N ALA A 41 15.45 -11.18 12.74
CA ALA A 41 16.23 -11.02 11.52
C ALA A 41 16.21 -9.54 11.13
N ASP A 42 17.33 -9.05 10.59
CA ASP A 42 17.38 -7.72 9.98
C ASP A 42 16.32 -7.63 8.88
N PRO A 43 15.38 -6.66 8.95
CA PRO A 43 14.23 -6.65 8.06
C PRO A 43 14.60 -6.42 6.59
N HIS A 44 15.74 -5.77 6.30
CA HIS A 44 16.17 -5.46 4.94
C HIS A 44 16.95 -6.61 4.29
N THR A 45 17.69 -7.39 5.09
CA THR A 45 18.63 -8.41 4.59
C THR A 45 18.27 -9.85 4.99
N LEU A 46 17.31 -10.02 5.91
CA LEU A 46 16.95 -11.28 6.56
C LEU A 46 18.14 -12.00 7.21
N ARG A 47 19.19 -11.26 7.55
CA ARG A 47 20.35 -11.75 8.26
C ARG A 47 20.07 -11.79 9.75
N THR A 48 20.51 -12.86 10.38
CA THR A 48 20.45 -13.09 11.82
C THR A 48 21.87 -13.00 12.41
N PRO A 49 22.01 -12.94 13.74
CA PRO A 49 23.30 -13.10 14.39
C PRO A 49 24.00 -14.39 13.95
N ALA A 50 25.33 -14.36 13.89
CA ALA A 50 26.11 -15.52 13.46
C ALA A 50 25.86 -16.74 14.35
N LEU A 51 25.59 -17.89 13.71
CA LEU A 51 25.40 -19.17 14.36
C LEU A 51 26.71 -19.70 14.96
N ALA A 52 26.67 -20.22 16.19
CA ALA A 52 27.79 -20.95 16.76
C ALA A 52 27.97 -22.31 16.07
N ALA A 53 29.15 -22.93 16.25
CA ALA A 53 29.43 -24.24 15.67
C ALA A 53 28.39 -25.27 16.13
N GLY A 54 27.70 -25.90 15.16
CA GLY A 54 26.66 -26.87 15.43
C GLY A 54 25.26 -26.27 15.62
N GLU A 55 25.09 -24.94 15.63
CA GLU A 55 23.75 -24.33 15.61
C GLU A 55 23.17 -24.29 14.19
N PHE A 56 21.85 -24.22 14.11
CA PHE A 56 21.11 -23.98 12.87
C PHE A 56 19.88 -23.12 13.18
N GLU A 57 19.33 -22.47 12.16
CA GLU A 57 18.14 -21.63 12.30
C GLU A 57 17.07 -21.97 11.26
N MET A 58 15.85 -21.52 11.54
CA MET A 58 14.71 -21.54 10.63
C MET A 58 14.17 -20.11 10.49
N VAL A 59 13.97 -19.65 9.26
CA VAL A 59 13.50 -18.28 8.97
C VAL A 59 12.54 -18.26 7.78
N THR A 60 11.51 -17.42 7.84
CA THR A 60 10.62 -17.15 6.70
C THR A 60 11.30 -16.22 5.71
N LEU A 61 11.19 -16.56 4.42
CA LEU A 61 11.76 -15.79 3.32
C LEU A 61 10.72 -14.97 2.56
N SER A 62 9.47 -15.45 2.46
CA SER A 62 8.43 -14.80 1.66
C SER A 62 7.75 -13.66 2.39
N THR A 63 7.52 -13.78 3.70
CA THR A 63 6.89 -12.75 4.53
C THR A 63 7.25 -12.93 6.02
N LEU A 64 6.73 -12.05 6.88
CA LEU A 64 6.84 -12.21 8.33
C LEU A 64 6.02 -13.43 8.80
N PRO A 65 6.47 -14.18 9.83
CA PRO A 65 5.76 -15.35 10.32
C PRO A 65 4.28 -15.12 10.64
N ASP A 66 3.92 -13.94 11.15
CA ASP A 66 2.54 -13.59 11.53
C ASP A 66 1.66 -13.07 10.38
N ALA A 67 2.24 -12.96 9.18
CA ALA A 67 1.62 -12.30 8.02
C ALA A 67 1.60 -13.20 6.77
N VAL A 68 1.63 -14.52 6.97
CA VAL A 68 1.55 -15.51 5.90
C VAL A 68 0.17 -15.48 5.27
N THR A 69 0.08 -15.61 3.94
CA THR A 69 -1.20 -15.68 3.24
C THR A 69 -1.26 -16.85 2.25
N SER A 70 -2.45 -17.17 1.76
CA SER A 70 -2.66 -18.14 0.68
C SER A 70 -2.29 -19.60 0.99
N GLY A 71 -1.93 -19.92 2.24
CA GLY A 71 -1.73 -21.30 2.69
C GLY A 71 -0.35 -21.88 2.41
N ASP A 72 0.61 -21.07 1.96
CA ASP A 72 2.00 -21.46 1.75
C ASP A 72 3.00 -20.45 2.32
N VAL A 73 4.22 -20.89 2.63
CA VAL A 73 5.31 -20.03 3.10
C VAL A 73 6.66 -20.58 2.67
N LEU A 74 7.53 -19.72 2.13
CA LEU A 74 8.90 -20.11 1.79
C LEU A 74 9.81 -19.98 3.02
N LEU A 75 10.49 -21.06 3.40
CA LEU A 75 11.42 -21.12 4.53
C LEU A 75 12.86 -21.34 4.08
N ALA A 76 13.82 -20.83 4.85
CA ALA A 76 15.21 -21.26 4.85
C ALA A 76 15.58 -21.96 6.17
N LEU A 77 16.44 -22.97 6.04
CA LEU A 77 17.18 -23.59 7.13
C LEU A 77 18.67 -23.39 6.87
N ARG A 78 19.34 -22.63 7.75
CA ARG A 78 20.75 -22.22 7.58
C ARG A 78 21.64 -22.86 8.65
N GLY A 79 22.92 -23.06 8.34
CA GLY A 79 23.90 -23.67 9.26
C GLY A 79 23.92 -25.21 9.27
N LEU A 80 23.38 -25.85 8.24
CA LEU A 80 23.30 -27.31 8.13
C LEU A 80 24.46 -27.89 7.31
N ALA A 81 25.17 -28.85 7.90
CA ALA A 81 26.23 -29.61 7.24
C ALA A 81 25.66 -30.49 6.11
N ALA A 82 26.48 -30.84 5.12
CA ALA A 82 26.04 -31.59 3.94
C ALA A 82 25.41 -32.96 4.27
N ASP A 83 25.92 -33.60 5.32
CA ASP A 83 25.54 -34.93 5.81
C ASP A 83 24.44 -34.91 6.88
N ASP A 84 23.97 -33.74 7.30
CA ASP A 84 22.85 -33.61 8.24
C ASP A 84 21.58 -34.24 7.66
N ARG A 85 20.88 -35.02 8.48
CA ARG A 85 19.59 -35.61 8.15
C ARG A 85 18.47 -34.72 8.67
N LEU A 86 17.74 -34.10 7.75
CA LEU A 86 16.63 -33.21 8.06
C LEU A 86 15.29 -33.94 8.12
N ARG A 87 14.48 -33.59 9.11
CA ARG A 87 13.04 -33.85 9.13
C ARG A 87 12.28 -32.58 9.46
N VAL A 88 11.35 -32.17 8.61
CA VAL A 88 10.48 -31.00 8.84
C VAL A 88 9.03 -31.46 8.95
N ARG A 89 8.29 -30.90 9.91
CA ARG A 89 6.87 -31.14 10.09
C ARG A 89 6.07 -29.85 10.09
N ARG A 90 4.93 -29.85 9.41
CA ARG A 90 3.90 -28.79 9.45
C ARG A 90 2.66 -29.36 10.16
N ASN A 91 2.33 -28.85 11.34
CA ASN A 91 1.22 -29.37 12.17
C ASN A 91 1.30 -30.89 12.37
N GLY A 92 2.52 -31.44 12.53
CA GLY A 92 2.77 -32.87 12.66
C GLY A 92 2.89 -33.67 11.35
N GLU A 93 2.51 -33.12 10.20
CA GLU A 93 2.67 -33.77 8.88
C GLU A 93 4.09 -33.58 8.35
N ASP A 94 4.71 -34.65 7.83
CA ASP A 94 6.07 -34.64 7.32
C ASP A 94 6.14 -33.91 5.96
N VAL A 95 6.84 -32.78 5.92
CA VAL A 95 7.02 -31.94 4.73
C VAL A 95 8.49 -31.85 4.30
N SER A 96 9.33 -32.76 4.77
CA SER A 96 10.78 -32.74 4.52
C SER A 96 11.15 -32.74 3.04
N ALA A 97 10.32 -33.37 2.19
CA ALA A 97 10.53 -33.47 0.76
C ALA A 97 10.45 -32.12 0.02
N ALA A 98 9.86 -31.09 0.65
CA ALA A 98 9.79 -29.75 0.07
C ALA A 98 11.14 -29.01 0.13
N PHE A 99 12.11 -29.50 0.92
CA PHE A 99 13.37 -28.81 1.16
C PHE A 99 14.49 -29.32 0.25
N GLY A 100 15.12 -28.39 -0.49
CA GLY A 100 16.28 -28.63 -1.34
C GLY A 100 17.41 -27.65 -1.03
N ARG A 101 18.67 -28.04 -1.30
CA ARG A 101 19.82 -27.14 -1.12
C ARG A 101 19.90 -26.14 -2.24
N ASP A 102 20.15 -24.88 -1.90
CA ASP A 102 20.45 -23.84 -2.85
C ASP A 102 21.97 -23.71 -3.11
N ASP A 103 22.35 -22.77 -3.98
CA ASP A 103 23.75 -22.51 -4.35
C ASP A 103 24.62 -22.03 -3.16
N SER A 104 24.01 -21.52 -2.09
CA SER A 104 24.71 -21.11 -0.86
C SER A 104 24.91 -22.28 0.12
N GLY A 105 24.29 -23.42 -0.14
CA GLY A 105 24.33 -24.61 0.71
C GLY A 105 23.23 -24.66 1.76
N ASP A 106 22.45 -23.58 1.91
CA ASP A 106 21.27 -23.52 2.76
C ASP A 106 20.15 -24.38 2.19
N LEU A 107 19.28 -24.90 3.05
CA LEU A 107 18.07 -25.61 2.61
C LEU A 107 16.93 -24.62 2.49
N ARG A 108 16.20 -24.66 1.37
CA ARG A 108 14.97 -23.89 1.17
C ARG A 108 13.83 -24.82 0.83
N GLY A 109 12.64 -24.51 1.34
CA GLY A 109 11.44 -25.27 1.04
C GLY A 109 10.18 -24.43 1.12
N LEU A 110 9.30 -24.62 0.14
CA LEU A 110 7.95 -24.05 0.14
C LEU A 110 7.04 -24.98 0.93
N VAL A 111 6.67 -24.58 2.14
CA VAL A 111 5.73 -25.34 2.98
C VAL A 111 4.32 -24.92 2.59
N THR A 112 3.57 -25.84 2.00
CA THR A 112 2.17 -25.61 1.58
C THR A 112 1.18 -26.27 2.55
N GLY A 113 -0.11 -25.99 2.40
CA GLY A 113 -1.19 -26.61 3.17
C GLY A 113 -1.31 -26.09 4.60
N LEU A 114 -0.91 -24.84 4.83
CA LEU A 114 -1.18 -24.13 6.07
C LEU A 114 -2.69 -23.88 6.21
N VAL A 115 -3.23 -24.14 7.40
CA VAL A 115 -4.63 -23.79 7.71
C VAL A 115 -4.71 -22.32 8.11
N GLU A 116 -5.86 -21.67 7.95
CA GLU A 116 -6.05 -20.32 8.48
C GLU A 116 -5.81 -20.28 10.01
N GLY A 117 -5.11 -19.23 10.48
CA GLY A 117 -4.66 -19.12 11.86
C GLY A 117 -3.26 -19.68 12.09
N ALA A 118 -3.00 -20.12 13.31
CA ALA A 118 -1.68 -20.56 13.74
C ALA A 118 -1.31 -21.95 13.18
N ASN A 119 -0.08 -22.10 12.73
CA ASN A 119 0.52 -23.34 12.25
C ASN A 119 1.89 -23.51 12.90
N ALA A 120 2.19 -24.72 13.38
CA ALA A 120 3.50 -25.07 13.93
C ALA A 120 4.37 -25.70 12.83
N ILE A 121 5.57 -25.16 12.65
CA ILE A 121 6.59 -25.74 11.77
C ILE A 121 7.80 -26.13 12.62
N GLU A 122 8.15 -27.41 12.59
CA GLU A 122 9.22 -28.00 13.39
C GLU A 122 10.27 -28.62 12.49
N ALA A 123 11.54 -28.27 12.69
CA ALA A 123 12.68 -28.94 12.06
C ALA A 123 13.49 -29.72 13.09
N VAL A 124 13.80 -30.95 12.75
CA VAL A 124 14.67 -31.86 13.49
C VAL A 124 15.84 -32.21 12.62
N VAL A 125 17.04 -32.00 13.13
CA VAL A 125 18.27 -32.28 12.40
C VAL A 125 19.11 -33.25 13.20
N GLU A 126 19.51 -34.35 12.56
CA GLU A 126 20.41 -35.36 13.14
C GLU A 126 21.72 -35.40 12.36
N GLY A 127 22.84 -35.21 13.05
CA GLY A 127 24.17 -35.24 12.43
C GLY A 127 25.30 -35.34 13.46
N THR A 128 26.51 -34.95 13.04
CA THR A 128 27.71 -34.99 13.90
C THR A 128 27.63 -34.10 15.13
N ALA A 129 26.86 -33.02 15.06
CA ALA A 129 26.55 -32.13 16.19
C ALA A 129 25.42 -32.66 17.10
N GLY A 130 24.98 -33.90 16.90
CA GLY A 130 23.87 -34.51 17.65
C GLY A 130 22.49 -34.22 17.05
N VAL A 131 21.45 -34.38 17.89
CA VAL A 131 20.05 -34.08 17.52
C VAL A 131 19.73 -32.66 17.92
N ARG A 132 19.31 -31.85 16.96
CA ARG A 132 19.03 -30.41 17.12
C ARG A 132 17.61 -30.10 16.64
N ARG A 133 16.99 -29.07 17.22
CA ARG A 133 15.59 -28.71 16.95
C ARG A 133 15.42 -27.21 16.76
N ALA A 134 14.54 -26.84 15.84
CA ALA A 134 14.02 -25.48 15.69
C ALA A 134 12.51 -25.55 15.47
N ALA A 135 11.77 -24.62 16.04
CA ALA A 135 10.34 -24.50 15.87
C ALA A 135 9.99 -23.05 15.55
N LEU A 136 9.02 -22.87 14.66
CA LEU A 136 8.49 -21.57 14.26
C LEU A 136 6.97 -21.67 14.18
N GLU A 137 6.28 -20.78 14.89
CA GLU A 137 4.85 -20.56 14.68
C GLU A 137 4.68 -19.58 13.52
N VAL A 138 3.81 -19.92 12.57
CA VAL A 138 3.39 -19.02 11.50
C VAL A 138 1.88 -18.84 11.54
N ARG A 139 1.38 -17.65 11.24
CA ARG A 139 -0.05 -17.33 11.14
C ARG A 139 -0.41 -17.10 9.69
N ASN A 140 -1.23 -18.00 9.16
CA ASN A 140 -1.74 -17.92 7.80
C ASN A 140 -3.10 -17.20 7.78
N HIS A 141 -3.28 -16.31 6.81
CA HIS A 141 -4.48 -15.53 6.56
C HIS A 141 -5.07 -15.86 5.18
N PRO A 142 -6.36 -15.58 4.94
CA PRO A 142 -6.95 -15.76 3.61
C PRO A 142 -6.22 -14.94 2.55
N ARG A 143 -6.15 -15.44 1.31
CA ARG A 143 -5.58 -14.71 0.16
C ARG A 143 -6.28 -13.37 -0.14
N SER A 144 -7.53 -13.25 0.30
CA SER A 144 -8.32 -12.02 0.19
C SER A 144 -7.98 -10.98 1.27
N GLY A 145 -7.13 -11.31 2.25
CA GLY A 145 -7.01 -10.54 3.48
C GLY A 145 -8.25 -10.65 4.38
N PRO A 146 -8.33 -9.84 5.45
CA PRO A 146 -7.29 -8.89 5.90
C PRO A 146 -6.21 -9.55 6.76
N VAL A 147 -5.06 -8.89 6.88
CA VAL A 147 -3.92 -9.25 7.74
C VAL A 147 -3.68 -8.18 8.80
N ILE A 148 -3.53 -6.92 8.39
CA ILE A 148 -3.26 -5.72 9.20
C ILE A 148 -4.25 -4.56 8.94
N SER A 149 -5.03 -4.59 7.85
CA SER A 149 -5.90 -3.49 7.44
C SER A 149 -7.25 -3.42 8.17
N GLY A 150 -7.58 -4.47 8.94
CA GLY A 150 -8.86 -4.62 9.63
C GLY A 150 -9.99 -5.07 8.70
N PRO A 151 -11.25 -5.07 9.18
CA PRO A 151 -12.38 -5.54 8.41
C PRO A 151 -12.50 -4.87 7.03
N HIS A 152 -12.87 -5.66 6.02
CA HIS A 152 -13.10 -5.18 4.67
C HIS A 152 -14.23 -4.13 4.60
N GLN A 153 -14.03 -3.12 3.76
CA GLN A 153 -15.10 -2.21 3.38
C GLN A 153 -16.23 -2.95 2.66
N THR A 154 -17.46 -2.56 2.97
CA THR A 154 -18.70 -3.08 2.38
C THR A 154 -19.68 -1.94 2.08
N PRO A 155 -20.39 -1.94 0.94
CA PRO A 155 -20.30 -2.93 -0.15
C PRO A 155 -18.97 -2.85 -0.90
N PHE A 156 -18.66 -3.87 -1.71
CA PHE A 156 -17.42 -3.88 -2.50
C PHE A 156 -17.72 -4.36 -3.91
N VAL A 157 -17.53 -3.48 -4.90
CA VAL A 157 -17.84 -3.77 -6.31
C VAL A 157 -16.65 -4.40 -7.00
N CYS A 158 -16.84 -5.58 -7.58
CA CYS A 158 -15.82 -6.25 -8.39
C CYS A 158 -15.71 -5.61 -9.79
N ARG A 159 -14.49 -5.61 -10.34
CA ARG A 159 -14.16 -5.04 -11.66
C ARG A 159 -13.52 -6.09 -12.58
N THR A 160 -13.66 -7.37 -12.26
CA THR A 160 -13.06 -8.48 -13.03
C THR A 160 -13.58 -8.52 -14.47
N VAL A 161 -14.89 -8.27 -14.69
CA VAL A 161 -15.50 -8.19 -16.02
C VAL A 161 -14.97 -7.00 -16.80
N ASP A 162 -14.93 -5.81 -16.18
CA ASP A 162 -14.36 -4.58 -16.77
C ASP A 162 -12.90 -4.78 -17.20
N ALA A 163 -12.14 -5.62 -16.49
CA ALA A 163 -10.75 -5.96 -16.80
C ALA A 163 -10.57 -7.11 -17.79
N GLY A 164 -11.66 -7.67 -18.35
CA GLY A 164 -11.62 -8.78 -19.30
C GLY A 164 -11.25 -10.14 -18.68
N LEU A 165 -11.49 -10.32 -17.38
CA LEU A 165 -11.13 -11.52 -16.61
C LEU A 165 -12.33 -12.45 -16.35
N GLY A 166 -13.54 -12.02 -16.73
CA GLY A 166 -14.79 -12.74 -16.51
C GLY A 166 -15.44 -12.40 -15.17
N GLU A 167 -16.52 -13.12 -14.85
CA GLU A 167 -17.24 -12.96 -13.57
C GLU A 167 -16.33 -13.36 -12.39
N PRO A 168 -16.43 -12.68 -11.24
CA PRO A 168 -15.67 -13.05 -10.06
C PRO A 168 -16.14 -14.41 -9.54
N VAL A 169 -15.22 -15.23 -9.04
CA VAL A 169 -15.55 -16.58 -8.54
C VAL A 169 -16.09 -16.57 -7.10
N ASP A 170 -16.00 -15.43 -6.41
CA ASP A 170 -16.50 -15.23 -5.04
C ASP A 170 -16.82 -13.74 -4.76
N ALA A 171 -17.31 -13.46 -3.54
CA ALA A 171 -17.62 -12.11 -3.06
C ALA A 171 -16.37 -11.24 -2.78
N ASN A 172 -15.16 -11.82 -2.83
CA ASN A 172 -13.89 -11.15 -2.64
C ASN A 172 -13.25 -10.73 -3.98
N CYS A 173 -14.00 -10.81 -5.09
CA CYS A 173 -13.55 -10.46 -6.42
C CYS A 173 -12.36 -11.31 -6.90
N SER A 174 -12.30 -12.56 -6.44
CA SER A 174 -11.27 -13.51 -6.86
C SER A 174 -11.44 -13.92 -8.32
N ILE A 175 -10.32 -14.23 -8.96
CA ILE A 175 -10.25 -14.88 -10.27
C ILE A 175 -9.35 -16.11 -10.20
N GLU A 176 -9.52 -17.04 -11.14
CA GLU A 176 -8.48 -18.02 -11.43
C GLU A 176 -7.27 -17.31 -12.04
N THR A 177 -6.06 -17.62 -11.58
CA THR A 177 -4.84 -17.02 -12.10
C THR A 177 -4.70 -17.31 -13.59
N GLN A 178 -4.52 -16.27 -14.41
CA GLN A 178 -4.33 -16.39 -15.85
C GLN A 178 -2.88 -16.08 -16.24
N TYR A 179 -2.39 -16.82 -17.24
CA TYR A 179 -1.09 -16.59 -17.88
C TYR A 179 -1.30 -16.27 -19.35
N ARG A 180 -0.77 -15.12 -19.78
CA ARG A 180 -0.76 -14.69 -21.17
C ARG A 180 0.64 -14.26 -21.56
N TRP A 181 0.94 -14.30 -22.85
CA TRP A 181 2.23 -13.85 -23.36
C TRP A 181 2.04 -12.73 -24.35
N TYR A 182 2.96 -11.77 -24.31
CA TYR A 182 2.97 -10.64 -25.21
C TYR A 182 4.37 -10.50 -25.81
N TYR A 183 4.46 -10.06 -27.06
CA TYR A 183 5.71 -9.68 -27.68
C TYR A 183 5.70 -8.20 -27.99
N ARG A 184 6.88 -7.56 -27.95
CA ARG A 184 7.02 -6.18 -28.39
C ARG A 184 7.23 -6.12 -29.90
N SER A 185 6.33 -5.44 -30.62
CA SER A 185 6.38 -5.33 -32.09
C SER A 185 7.22 -4.14 -32.53
N ILE A 186 8.05 -4.32 -33.55
CA ILE A 186 8.76 -3.22 -34.22
C ILE A 186 7.82 -2.39 -35.09
N THR A 187 6.71 -2.96 -35.54
CA THR A 187 5.72 -2.28 -36.39
C THR A 187 4.81 -1.37 -35.58
N SER A 188 4.20 -1.88 -34.50
CA SER A 188 3.30 -1.07 -33.67
C SER A 188 4.02 -0.31 -32.54
N GLN A 189 5.25 -0.68 -32.21
CA GLN A 189 6.01 -0.21 -31.03
C GLN A 189 5.37 -0.58 -29.68
N GLY A 190 4.21 -1.26 -29.71
CA GLY A 190 3.45 -1.73 -28.55
C GLY A 190 3.69 -3.21 -28.25
N PHE A 191 2.91 -3.72 -27.29
CA PHE A 191 2.87 -5.14 -26.93
C PHE A 191 1.64 -5.80 -27.54
N GLU A 192 1.84 -6.92 -28.22
CA GLU A 192 0.79 -7.68 -28.89
C GLU A 192 0.71 -9.08 -28.29
N GLU A 193 -0.51 -9.58 -28.06
CA GLU A 193 -0.75 -10.87 -27.42
C GLU A 193 -0.36 -12.03 -28.36
N LEU A 194 0.40 -12.99 -27.84
CA LEU A 194 0.69 -14.26 -28.51
C LEU A 194 -0.43 -15.25 -28.22
N THR A 195 -1.12 -15.68 -29.27
CA THR A 195 -2.19 -16.70 -29.17
C THR A 195 -1.64 -18.10 -28.91
N ASP A 196 -0.49 -18.43 -29.50
CA ASP A 196 0.30 -19.62 -29.17
C ASP A 196 1.72 -19.19 -28.80
N PRO A 197 2.07 -19.17 -27.50
CA PRO A 197 3.39 -18.73 -27.05
C PRO A 197 4.51 -19.74 -27.40
N TYR A 198 4.19 -20.98 -27.77
CA TYR A 198 5.17 -22.02 -28.06
C TYR A 198 5.50 -22.14 -29.56
N ALA A 199 4.73 -21.49 -30.42
CA ALA A 199 4.99 -21.42 -31.86
C ALA A 199 6.16 -20.47 -32.19
N PRO A 200 6.76 -20.56 -33.40
CA PRO A 200 7.72 -19.57 -33.86
C PRO A 200 7.13 -18.15 -33.79
N TYR A 201 7.87 -17.22 -33.18
CA TYR A 201 7.36 -15.86 -32.99
C TYR A 201 7.18 -15.11 -34.31
N PRO A 202 6.26 -14.12 -34.35
CA PRO A 202 6.10 -13.21 -35.48
C PRO A 202 7.41 -12.55 -35.94
N GLY A 203 7.53 -12.27 -37.24
CA GLY A 203 8.76 -11.72 -37.82
C GLY A 203 9.08 -10.27 -37.42
N ASP A 204 8.15 -9.59 -36.75
CA ASP A 204 8.26 -8.21 -36.30
C ASP A 204 8.58 -8.10 -34.79
N VAL A 205 8.92 -9.20 -34.11
CA VAL A 205 9.36 -9.18 -32.71
C VAL A 205 10.67 -8.41 -32.55
N ILE A 206 10.70 -7.47 -31.60
CA ILE A 206 11.91 -6.75 -31.19
C ILE A 206 12.78 -7.64 -30.31
N MET A 207 14.10 -7.56 -30.48
CA MET A 207 15.08 -8.11 -29.53
C MET A 207 15.36 -7.10 -28.41
N THR A 208 15.48 -7.58 -27.18
CA THR A 208 15.98 -6.79 -26.04
C THR A 208 17.28 -7.36 -25.51
N GLU A 209 18.04 -6.54 -24.79
CA GLU A 209 19.26 -6.95 -24.12
C GLU A 209 19.05 -6.85 -22.60
N THR A 210 19.09 -8.02 -21.94
CA THR A 210 19.00 -8.13 -20.49
C THR A 210 20.20 -7.48 -19.79
N LYS A 211 20.12 -7.24 -18.48
CA LYS A 211 21.19 -6.57 -17.72
C LYS A 211 22.55 -7.29 -17.74
N ASP A 212 22.57 -8.60 -17.99
CA ASP A 212 23.79 -9.40 -18.10
C ASP A 212 24.33 -9.49 -19.55
N GLY A 213 23.71 -8.78 -20.49
CA GLY A 213 24.16 -8.68 -21.89
C GLY A 213 23.59 -9.76 -22.81
N ARG A 214 22.69 -10.64 -22.34
CA ARG A 214 22.03 -11.60 -23.25
C ARG A 214 21.00 -10.90 -24.12
N ALA A 215 21.14 -11.07 -25.43
CA ALA A 215 20.13 -10.71 -26.42
C ALA A 215 19.04 -11.79 -26.47
N VAL A 216 17.79 -11.41 -26.22
CA VAL A 216 16.62 -12.30 -26.20
C VAL A 216 15.45 -11.67 -26.94
N PRO A 217 14.51 -12.46 -27.48
CA PRO A 217 13.24 -11.92 -27.97
C PRO A 217 12.55 -11.14 -26.85
N PHE A 218 11.98 -9.97 -27.16
CA PHE A 218 11.24 -9.19 -26.20
C PHE A 218 9.83 -9.77 -26.04
N VAL A 219 9.77 -10.97 -25.49
CA VAL A 219 8.57 -11.73 -25.15
C VAL A 219 8.43 -11.74 -23.64
N VAL A 220 7.19 -11.51 -23.19
CA VAL A 220 6.84 -11.24 -21.80
C VAL A 220 5.73 -12.19 -21.40
N ARG A 221 5.92 -12.90 -20.29
CA ARG A 221 4.86 -13.59 -19.57
C ARG A 221 4.17 -12.62 -18.63
N LEU A 222 2.86 -12.49 -18.78
CA LEU A 222 1.98 -11.75 -17.88
C LEU A 222 1.20 -12.75 -17.02
N GLU A 223 1.44 -12.70 -15.72
CA GLU A 223 0.55 -13.29 -14.72
C GLU A 223 -0.50 -12.28 -14.28
N THR A 224 -1.78 -12.67 -14.29
CA THR A 224 -2.88 -11.88 -13.71
C THR A 224 -3.62 -12.71 -12.67
N SER A 225 -3.77 -12.17 -11.46
CA SER A 225 -4.44 -12.86 -10.34
C SER A 225 -5.13 -11.87 -9.39
N THR A 226 -5.84 -12.38 -8.38
CA THR A 226 -6.39 -11.54 -7.28
C THR A 226 -5.55 -11.71 -6.02
N ILE A 227 -5.08 -10.61 -5.42
CA ILE A 227 -4.35 -10.60 -4.14
C ILE A 227 -4.93 -9.47 -3.27
N ASN A 228 -5.34 -9.77 -2.03
CA ASN A 228 -6.04 -8.86 -1.11
C ASN A 228 -7.37 -8.28 -1.65
N ARG A 229 -8.01 -8.98 -2.62
CA ARG A 229 -9.14 -8.51 -3.46
C ARG A 229 -8.78 -7.57 -4.62
N GLY A 230 -7.51 -7.18 -4.75
CA GLY A 230 -7.02 -6.37 -5.86
C GLY A 230 -6.60 -7.23 -7.05
N ILE A 231 -6.82 -6.74 -8.27
CA ILE A 231 -6.23 -7.31 -9.49
C ILE A 231 -4.72 -7.03 -9.45
N ALA A 232 -3.92 -8.09 -9.39
CA ALA A 232 -2.47 -8.09 -9.42
C ALA A 232 -1.99 -8.54 -10.80
N ARG A 233 -1.09 -7.77 -11.41
CA ARG A 233 -0.46 -8.07 -12.69
C ARG A 233 1.05 -8.10 -12.50
N MET A 234 1.70 -9.13 -13.03
CA MET A 234 3.15 -9.32 -12.92
C MET A 234 3.72 -9.73 -14.27
N ALA A 235 4.57 -8.88 -14.84
CA ALA A 235 5.17 -9.05 -16.16
C ALA A 235 6.66 -9.34 -16.04
N VAL A 236 7.13 -10.41 -16.70
CA VAL A 236 8.56 -10.80 -16.74
C VAL A 236 8.92 -11.32 -18.11
N LEU A 237 10.18 -11.11 -18.52
CA LEU A 237 10.69 -11.74 -19.74
C LEU A 237 10.59 -13.26 -19.65
N ASP A 238 10.19 -13.87 -20.77
CA ASP A 238 10.08 -15.32 -20.92
C ASP A 238 10.32 -15.72 -22.37
N ASP A 239 10.79 -16.95 -22.60
CA ASP A 239 10.94 -17.52 -23.95
C ASP A 239 10.28 -18.91 -24.04
N PRO A 240 8.93 -18.95 -24.06
CA PRO A 240 8.17 -20.19 -24.18
C PRO A 240 8.47 -20.97 -25.47
N ALA A 241 8.69 -20.33 -26.61
CA ALA A 241 9.00 -21.02 -27.86
C ALA A 241 10.34 -21.78 -27.78
N ALA A 242 11.36 -21.22 -27.12
CA ALA A 242 12.62 -21.93 -26.88
C ALA A 242 12.48 -23.05 -25.84
N ARG A 243 11.64 -22.86 -24.81
CA ARG A 243 11.43 -23.83 -23.73
C ARG A 243 10.56 -25.03 -24.16
N GLY A 244 9.58 -24.82 -25.02
CA GLY A 244 8.58 -25.81 -25.41
C GLY A 244 7.47 -26.02 -24.36
N PRO A 245 6.36 -26.68 -24.73
CA PRO A 245 5.16 -26.80 -23.89
C PRO A 245 5.29 -27.80 -22.73
N ASP A 246 6.22 -28.75 -22.81
CA ASP A 246 6.39 -29.80 -21.79
C ASP A 246 7.20 -29.35 -20.57
N ALA A 247 7.96 -28.26 -20.69
CA ALA A 247 8.78 -27.73 -19.62
C ALA A 247 8.04 -26.64 -18.82
N SER A 248 8.10 -26.76 -17.50
CA SER A 248 7.51 -25.79 -16.57
C SER A 248 8.18 -24.42 -16.69
N PHE A 249 7.42 -23.35 -16.41
CA PHE A 249 7.97 -22.00 -16.37
C PHE A 249 9.04 -21.90 -15.29
N GLU A 250 10.20 -21.37 -15.68
CA GLU A 250 11.30 -21.00 -14.80
C GLU A 250 11.65 -19.54 -15.10
N PRO A 251 11.78 -18.66 -14.10
CA PRO A 251 12.07 -17.24 -14.31
C PRO A 251 13.55 -17.00 -14.65
N ALA A 252 14.10 -17.72 -15.63
CA ALA A 252 15.52 -17.71 -16.00
C ALA A 252 16.01 -16.39 -16.63
N LEU A 253 15.09 -15.55 -17.12
CA LEU A 253 15.38 -14.21 -17.62
C LEU A 253 15.18 -13.12 -16.55
N TRP A 254 14.69 -13.49 -15.36
CA TRP A 254 14.51 -12.56 -14.26
C TRP A 254 15.82 -12.34 -13.50
N ASN A 255 16.19 -11.08 -13.32
CA ASN A 255 17.41 -10.67 -12.62
C ASN A 255 17.23 -10.53 -11.09
N ARG A 256 16.11 -11.04 -10.56
CA ARG A 256 15.67 -10.94 -9.16
C ARG A 256 15.34 -9.53 -8.67
N GLN A 257 15.23 -8.54 -9.56
CA GLN A 257 14.72 -7.20 -9.24
C GLN A 257 13.22 -7.14 -9.53
N VAL A 258 12.47 -6.55 -8.61
CA VAL A 258 11.06 -6.21 -8.78
C VAL A 258 10.98 -4.69 -8.93
N TYR A 259 10.26 -4.25 -9.96
CA TYR A 259 9.90 -2.85 -10.14
C TYR A 259 8.40 -2.70 -9.91
N TYR A 260 8.05 -2.15 -8.75
CA TYR A 260 6.68 -2.10 -8.25
C TYR A 260 6.05 -0.73 -8.57
N VAL A 261 5.13 -0.73 -9.53
CA VAL A 261 4.43 0.46 -10.00
C VAL A 261 3.23 0.70 -9.10
N PHE A 262 3.38 1.57 -8.09
CA PHE A 262 2.28 2.00 -7.24
C PHE A 262 1.32 2.89 -8.03
N GLY A 263 0.01 2.80 -7.74
CA GLY A 263 -0.98 3.65 -8.41
C GLY A 263 -1.17 5.01 -7.74
N GLU A 264 -1.48 6.03 -8.54
CA GLU A 264 -1.54 7.44 -8.16
C GLU A 264 -2.88 7.82 -7.51
N SER A 265 -3.10 9.12 -7.30
CA SER A 265 -4.35 9.73 -6.82
C SER A 265 -4.77 9.29 -5.40
N CYS A 266 -5.98 9.65 -4.98
CA CYS A 266 -6.56 9.35 -3.68
C CYS A 266 -8.08 9.16 -3.84
N GLY A 267 -8.61 8.01 -3.42
CA GLY A 267 -10.03 7.66 -3.47
C GLY A 267 -10.53 7.03 -2.17
N VAL A 268 -11.82 6.66 -2.17
CA VAL A 268 -12.57 6.30 -0.95
C VAL A 268 -12.82 4.80 -0.79
N GLY A 269 -12.57 4.00 -1.82
CA GLY A 269 -12.71 2.55 -1.78
C GLY A 269 -14.03 2.03 -2.35
N TYR A 270 -14.57 1.00 -1.70
CA TYR A 270 -15.80 0.28 -2.07
C TYR A 270 -15.77 -0.43 -3.44
N GLN A 271 -14.60 -0.60 -4.05
CA GLN A 271 -14.45 -1.32 -5.30
C GLN A 271 -13.05 -1.93 -5.46
N GLN A 272 -12.99 -3.00 -6.24
CA GLN A 272 -11.77 -3.44 -6.90
C GLN A 272 -11.35 -2.36 -7.90
N GLY A 273 -10.05 -2.12 -8.09
CA GLY A 273 -9.62 -1.12 -9.06
C GLY A 273 -9.76 -1.62 -10.51
N ARG A 274 -9.75 -0.67 -11.45
CA ARG A 274 -9.62 -0.97 -12.87
C ARG A 274 -8.16 -1.27 -13.20
N SER A 275 -7.93 -2.20 -14.12
CA SER A 275 -6.57 -2.60 -14.50
C SER A 275 -6.53 -3.13 -15.93
N ASP A 276 -5.54 -2.66 -16.69
CA ASP A 276 -5.24 -3.07 -18.07
C ASP A 276 -3.82 -3.70 -18.12
N PRO A 277 -3.52 -4.68 -19.01
CA PRO A 277 -2.18 -5.25 -19.13
C PRO A 277 -1.06 -4.22 -19.29
N ASN A 278 -1.35 -3.11 -19.96
CA ASN A 278 -0.35 -2.11 -20.31
C ASN A 278 0.28 -1.42 -19.10
N ILE A 279 -0.36 -1.46 -17.93
CA ILE A 279 0.19 -0.87 -16.70
C ILE A 279 1.48 -1.57 -16.22
N VAL A 280 1.73 -2.81 -16.64
CA VAL A 280 2.98 -3.54 -16.35
C VAL A 280 3.80 -3.87 -17.59
N LEU A 281 3.23 -3.72 -18.79
CA LEU A 281 3.97 -3.88 -20.05
C LEU A 281 4.67 -2.56 -20.46
N GLY A 282 4.12 -1.41 -20.05
CA GLY A 282 4.67 -0.11 -20.42
C GLY A 282 4.36 0.28 -21.86
N ALA A 283 3.20 -0.12 -22.40
CA ALA A 283 2.76 0.32 -23.71
C ALA A 283 2.38 1.81 -23.66
N LEU A 284 3.05 2.61 -24.49
CA LEU A 284 2.86 4.05 -24.56
C LEU A 284 1.56 4.39 -25.29
N ALA A 285 0.47 4.62 -24.56
CA ALA A 285 -0.69 5.29 -25.12
C ALA A 285 -0.42 6.81 -25.20
N LEU A 286 0.44 7.25 -26.14
CA LEU A 286 0.74 8.67 -26.38
C LEU A 286 -0.50 9.49 -26.82
N THR A 287 -1.62 8.82 -27.11
CA THR A 287 -2.88 9.45 -27.51
C THR A 287 -3.89 9.57 -26.37
N GLU A 288 -3.61 8.98 -25.20
CA GLU A 288 -4.49 9.03 -24.02
C GLU A 288 -3.75 9.70 -22.85
N PHE A 289 -3.39 10.96 -23.02
CA PHE A 289 -2.95 11.80 -21.90
C PHE A 289 -4.15 12.10 -21.01
N SER A 290 -4.27 11.37 -19.89
CA SER A 290 -5.11 11.75 -18.75
C SER A 290 -4.22 12.17 -17.60
N ALA A 291 -4.71 13.09 -16.75
CA ALA A 291 -4.01 13.48 -15.53
C ALA A 291 -3.74 12.26 -14.62
N ASP A 292 -4.61 11.25 -14.68
CA ASP A 292 -4.56 10.05 -13.84
C ASP A 292 -3.42 9.07 -14.17
N ASN A 293 -2.82 9.18 -15.37
CA ASN A 293 -1.78 8.26 -15.85
C ASN A 293 -0.50 8.98 -16.33
N LEU A 294 -0.40 10.27 -16.08
CA LEU A 294 0.66 11.11 -16.63
C LEU A 294 2.05 10.66 -16.15
N LEU A 295 2.21 10.30 -14.87
CA LEU A 295 3.53 9.95 -14.31
C LEU A 295 3.87 8.48 -14.50
N VAL A 296 2.88 7.58 -14.57
CA VAL A 296 3.09 6.15 -14.89
C VAL A 296 3.84 5.99 -16.22
N ASN A 297 3.58 6.85 -17.19
CA ASN A 297 4.26 6.84 -18.49
C ASN A 297 5.74 7.27 -18.41
N LEU A 298 6.18 7.86 -17.31
CA LEU A 298 7.53 8.42 -17.13
C LEU A 298 8.50 7.49 -16.39
N VAL A 299 8.03 6.34 -15.88
CA VAL A 299 8.84 5.46 -15.02
C VAL A 299 9.63 4.37 -15.78
N GLY A 300 9.62 4.38 -17.12
CA GLY A 300 10.51 3.54 -17.93
C GLY A 300 10.23 2.02 -17.85
N ILE A 301 8.97 1.63 -17.68
CA ILE A 301 8.52 0.23 -17.49
C ILE A 301 9.11 -0.73 -18.53
N ALA A 302 8.95 -0.43 -19.83
CA ALA A 302 9.41 -1.31 -20.90
C ALA A 302 10.94 -1.48 -20.91
N ASP A 303 11.72 -0.45 -20.54
CA ASP A 303 13.17 -0.58 -20.42
C ASP A 303 13.55 -1.51 -19.26
N ARG A 304 12.96 -1.30 -18.08
CA ARG A 304 13.18 -2.16 -16.90
C ARG A 304 12.82 -3.63 -17.19
N LEU A 305 11.67 -3.85 -17.82
CA LEU A 305 11.23 -5.17 -18.25
C LEU A 305 12.24 -5.80 -19.22
N GLY A 306 12.70 -5.04 -20.23
CA GLY A 306 13.71 -5.46 -21.18
C GLY A 306 15.07 -5.80 -20.54
N LYS A 307 15.39 -5.21 -19.37
CA LYS A 307 16.59 -5.52 -18.55
C LYS A 307 16.42 -6.73 -17.63
N GLY A 308 15.26 -7.38 -17.65
CA GLY A 308 14.95 -8.59 -16.89
C GLY A 308 14.40 -8.33 -15.49
N ASP A 309 13.83 -7.15 -15.23
CA ASP A 309 13.06 -6.92 -14.01
C ASP A 309 11.68 -7.60 -14.10
N LEU A 310 11.11 -7.94 -12.94
CA LEU A 310 9.69 -8.28 -12.79
C LEU A 310 8.92 -6.98 -12.53
N ILE A 311 8.02 -6.59 -13.45
CA ILE A 311 7.18 -5.40 -13.28
C ILE A 311 5.86 -5.78 -12.62
N VAL A 312 5.46 -5.06 -11.59
CA VAL A 312 4.32 -5.42 -10.75
C VAL A 312 3.40 -4.23 -10.56
N HIS A 313 2.10 -4.47 -10.66
CA HIS A 313 1.07 -3.54 -10.21
C HIS A 313 -0.05 -4.32 -9.53
N ASN A 314 -0.58 -3.77 -8.44
CA ASN A 314 -1.81 -4.25 -7.82
C ASN A 314 -2.75 -3.08 -7.57
N THR A 315 -4.01 -3.24 -7.97
CA THR A 315 -5.05 -2.21 -7.83
C THR A 315 -5.33 -1.79 -6.39
N LEU A 316 -5.00 -2.58 -5.37
CA LEU A 316 -5.10 -2.18 -3.96
C LEU A 316 -3.77 -1.69 -3.36
N SER A 317 -2.77 -1.48 -4.21
CA SER A 317 -1.62 -0.62 -3.97
C SER A 317 -1.70 0.61 -4.90
N ALA A 318 -2.90 1.16 -5.01
CA ALA A 318 -3.20 2.37 -5.77
C ALA A 318 -4.14 3.25 -4.94
N PHE A 319 -3.64 4.38 -4.45
CA PHE A 319 -4.41 5.24 -3.56
C PHE A 319 -5.64 5.84 -4.22
N GLY A 320 -5.66 6.04 -5.53
CA GLY A 320 -6.84 6.43 -6.30
C GLY A 320 -8.04 5.50 -6.12
N ASN A 321 -7.82 4.25 -5.68
CA ASN A 321 -8.92 3.34 -5.37
C ASN A 321 -9.43 3.49 -3.93
N HIS A 322 -8.60 3.71 -2.92
CA HIS A 322 -9.03 3.63 -1.50
C HIS A 322 -8.24 4.47 -0.47
N CYS A 323 -7.21 5.22 -0.89
CA CYS A 323 -6.40 6.14 -0.07
C CYS A 323 -6.24 5.73 1.41
N ASN A 324 -5.81 4.48 1.60
CA ASN A 324 -5.71 3.84 2.91
C ASN A 324 -4.32 3.19 3.00
N PRO A 325 -3.46 3.66 3.92
CA PRO A 325 -2.07 3.21 3.99
C PRO A 325 -1.97 1.75 4.40
N MET A 326 -2.86 1.25 5.25
CA MET A 326 -2.81 -0.13 5.74
C MET A 326 -3.19 -1.14 4.65
N ILE A 327 -4.20 -0.83 3.83
CA ILE A 327 -4.57 -1.68 2.67
C ILE A 327 -3.42 -1.72 1.65
N SER A 328 -2.77 -0.58 1.39
CA SER A 328 -1.64 -0.55 0.44
C SER A 328 -0.42 -1.34 0.95
N LEU A 329 -0.05 -1.17 2.23
CA LEU A 329 1.01 -1.95 2.88
C LEU A 329 0.74 -3.45 2.82
N GLU A 330 -0.45 -3.86 3.25
CA GLU A 330 -0.91 -5.25 3.26
C GLU A 330 -0.86 -5.85 1.85
N THR A 331 -1.42 -5.13 0.87
CA THR A 331 -1.43 -5.57 -0.52
C THR A 331 -0.01 -5.74 -1.08
N THR A 332 0.88 -4.81 -0.77
CA THR A 332 2.28 -4.86 -1.22
C THR A 332 3.02 -6.03 -0.59
N MET A 333 2.81 -6.28 0.71
CA MET A 333 3.39 -7.40 1.45
C MET A 333 2.92 -8.74 0.87
N MET A 334 1.61 -8.93 0.69
CA MET A 334 1.04 -10.14 0.11
C MET A 334 1.48 -10.35 -1.34
N THR A 335 1.62 -9.26 -2.11
CA THR A 335 2.12 -9.34 -3.48
C THR A 335 3.60 -9.76 -3.50
N LYS A 336 4.43 -9.23 -2.58
CA LYS A 336 5.83 -9.63 -2.43
C LYS A 336 5.97 -11.09 -2.00
N GLU A 337 5.14 -11.54 -1.07
CA GLU A 337 5.05 -12.93 -0.62
C GLU A 337 4.82 -13.87 -1.81
N HIS A 338 3.76 -13.61 -2.59
CA HIS A 338 3.42 -14.38 -3.79
C HIS A 338 4.57 -14.40 -4.81
N ILE A 339 5.25 -13.26 -5.02
CA ILE A 339 6.41 -13.21 -5.92
C ILE A 339 7.51 -14.14 -5.42
N ILE A 340 7.84 -14.10 -4.14
CA ILE A 340 8.91 -14.90 -3.57
C ILE A 340 8.60 -16.40 -3.65
N GLU A 341 7.33 -16.77 -3.50
CA GLU A 341 6.89 -18.18 -3.52
C GLU A 341 6.76 -18.75 -4.94
N ARG A 342 6.36 -17.92 -5.92
CA ARG A 342 6.15 -18.36 -7.31
C ARG A 342 7.35 -18.17 -8.21
N TYR A 343 8.16 -17.13 -7.98
CA TYR A 343 9.31 -16.80 -8.82
C TYR A 343 10.65 -17.02 -8.09
N GLY A 344 10.65 -17.01 -6.75
CA GLY A 344 11.83 -17.18 -5.93
C GLY A 344 12.30 -15.87 -5.26
N PRO A 345 13.34 -15.93 -4.41
CA PRO A 345 13.73 -14.80 -3.57
C PRO A 345 14.11 -13.52 -4.33
N VAL A 346 13.54 -12.41 -3.89
CA VAL A 346 13.77 -11.07 -4.44
C VAL A 346 15.09 -10.50 -3.93
N ARG A 347 15.91 -9.95 -4.84
CA ARG A 347 17.14 -9.21 -4.49
C ARG A 347 16.85 -7.77 -4.12
N PHE A 348 16.03 -7.09 -4.93
CA PHE A 348 15.58 -5.72 -4.67
C PHE A 348 14.13 -5.58 -5.11
N LEU A 349 13.30 -4.92 -4.29
CA LEU A 349 11.97 -4.46 -4.67
C LEU A 349 11.98 -2.94 -4.65
N ILE A 350 11.91 -2.32 -5.83
CA ILE A 350 11.99 -0.86 -6.00
C ILE A 350 10.58 -0.35 -6.26
N GLY A 351 10.07 0.50 -5.37
CA GLY A 351 8.84 1.23 -5.61
C GLY A 351 9.07 2.39 -6.58
N THR A 352 8.06 2.72 -7.38
CA THR A 352 8.10 3.89 -8.27
C THR A 352 6.73 4.53 -8.46
N ASN A 353 6.69 5.58 -9.30
CA ASN A 353 5.56 6.43 -9.65
C ASN A 353 5.33 7.57 -8.65
N GLY A 354 4.42 8.50 -8.97
CA GLY A 354 4.28 9.77 -8.23
C GLY A 354 2.95 10.07 -7.55
N SER A 355 2.85 11.25 -6.94
CA SER A 355 1.64 11.72 -6.26
C SER A 355 1.19 10.74 -5.16
N GLY A 356 0.00 10.15 -5.25
CA GLY A 356 -0.47 9.10 -4.35
C GLY A 356 0.44 7.86 -4.27
N ALA A 357 1.21 7.58 -5.33
CA ALA A 357 2.22 6.53 -5.31
C ALA A 357 3.45 6.91 -4.48
N ALA A 358 3.83 8.20 -4.44
CA ALA A 358 4.92 8.67 -3.58
C ALA A 358 4.58 8.48 -2.10
N LEU A 359 3.35 8.86 -1.71
CA LEU A 359 2.81 8.66 -0.37
C LEU A 359 2.89 7.19 0.08
N GLN A 360 2.54 6.26 -0.81
CA GLN A 360 2.60 4.81 -0.54
C GLN A 360 4.02 4.33 -0.30
N GLN A 361 4.97 4.77 -1.13
CA GLN A 361 6.37 4.40 -1.00
C GLN A 361 6.99 4.93 0.29
N TYR A 362 6.72 6.19 0.64
CA TYR A 362 7.16 6.75 1.93
C TYR A 362 6.54 6.02 3.11
N ASN A 363 5.24 5.72 3.02
CA ASN A 363 4.54 4.97 4.07
C ASN A 363 5.13 3.56 4.25
N ALA A 364 5.41 2.85 3.15
CA ALA A 364 6.09 1.55 3.15
C ALA A 364 7.48 1.62 3.77
N ALA A 365 8.33 2.55 3.32
CA ALA A 365 9.67 2.72 3.89
C ALA A 365 9.66 3.12 5.37
N ASN A 366 8.70 3.95 5.79
CA ASN A 366 8.61 4.42 7.17
C ASN A 366 8.10 3.32 8.12
N ASN A 367 7.07 2.56 7.72
CA ASN A 367 6.31 1.69 8.63
C ASN A 367 6.58 0.19 8.44
N ALA A 368 7.10 -0.23 7.29
CA ALA A 368 7.37 -1.62 6.97
C ALA A 368 8.81 -1.76 6.45
N PRO A 369 9.83 -1.59 7.31
CA PRO A 369 11.23 -1.72 6.90
C PRO A 369 11.47 -3.05 6.20
N GLY A 370 12.23 -3.03 5.10
CA GLY A 370 12.49 -4.21 4.29
C GLY A 370 11.36 -4.61 3.33
N LEU A 371 10.16 -4.03 3.41
CA LEU A 371 9.08 -4.31 2.46
C LEU A 371 9.50 -3.91 1.05
N ILE A 372 9.94 -2.65 0.89
CA ILE A 372 10.61 -2.12 -0.29
C ILE A 372 12.09 -1.93 0.00
N SER A 373 12.94 -2.16 -1.00
CA SER A 373 14.40 -1.98 -0.92
C SER A 373 14.85 -0.57 -1.29
N ALA A 374 14.05 0.14 -2.08
CA ALA A 374 14.26 1.54 -2.45
C ALA A 374 12.94 2.15 -2.94
N ALA A 375 12.85 3.48 -2.90
CA ALA A 375 11.75 4.24 -3.48
C ALA A 375 12.28 5.20 -4.57
N MET A 376 11.51 5.32 -5.65
CA MET A 376 11.77 6.27 -6.74
C MET A 376 10.50 7.11 -7.00
N PRO A 377 10.11 7.97 -6.04
CA PRO A 377 8.92 8.80 -6.18
C PRO A 377 9.15 9.97 -7.14
N THR A 378 8.04 10.47 -7.71
CA THR A 378 7.92 11.75 -8.40
C THR A 378 6.75 12.53 -7.81
N ALA A 379 6.66 13.86 -8.02
CA ALA A 379 5.55 14.68 -7.50
C ALA A 379 5.27 14.36 -6.01
N SER A 380 6.33 14.46 -5.20
CA SER A 380 6.37 13.91 -3.85
C SER A 380 5.52 14.69 -2.86
N PHE A 381 4.75 13.94 -2.06
CA PHE A 381 4.06 14.41 -0.88
C PHE A 381 4.50 13.56 0.32
N ALA A 382 4.50 14.13 1.52
CA ALA A 382 5.01 13.41 2.70
C ALA A 382 4.06 12.30 3.13
N ASP A 383 2.82 12.62 3.47
CA ASP A 383 1.81 11.66 3.94
C ASP A 383 0.38 12.13 3.64
N ILE A 384 -0.59 11.20 3.72
CA ILE A 384 -2.00 11.49 3.42
C ILE A 384 -2.54 12.61 4.31
N LEU A 385 -2.18 12.60 5.61
CA LEU A 385 -2.80 13.50 6.59
C LEU A 385 -2.36 14.95 6.40
N THR A 386 -1.06 15.17 6.25
CA THR A 386 -0.50 16.51 6.02
C THR A 386 -0.95 17.07 4.68
N THR A 387 -1.01 16.25 3.63
CA THR A 387 -1.57 16.66 2.33
C THR A 387 -3.07 16.96 2.41
N ALA A 388 -3.86 16.16 3.12
CA ALA A 388 -5.29 16.41 3.30
C ALA A 388 -5.57 17.70 4.08
N MET A 389 -4.70 18.07 5.03
CA MET A 389 -4.79 19.38 5.70
C MET A 389 -4.62 20.54 4.71
N THR A 390 -3.65 20.46 3.78
CA THR A 390 -3.49 21.47 2.71
C THR A 390 -4.74 21.57 1.84
N VAL A 391 -5.35 20.45 1.44
CA VAL A 391 -6.59 20.44 0.66
C VAL A 391 -7.72 21.15 1.41
N ALA A 392 -7.91 20.80 2.68
CA ALA A 392 -8.95 21.41 3.50
C ALA A 392 -8.71 22.91 3.71
N ASP A 393 -7.49 23.32 4.05
CA ASP A 393 -7.15 24.72 4.24
C ASP A 393 -7.34 25.53 2.95
N CYS A 394 -6.94 24.99 1.80
CA CYS A 394 -7.22 25.62 0.50
C CYS A 394 -8.71 25.79 0.24
N GLY A 395 -9.55 24.80 0.58
CA GLY A 395 -11.01 24.92 0.49
C GLY A 395 -11.58 26.04 1.37
N LEU A 396 -11.09 26.15 2.61
CA LEU A 396 -11.51 27.21 3.54
C LEU A 396 -11.06 28.59 3.07
N LEU A 397 -9.82 28.72 2.58
CA LEU A 397 -9.26 29.97 2.10
C LEU A 397 -10.00 30.45 0.85
N GLN A 398 -10.24 29.57 -0.13
CA GLN A 398 -11.01 29.90 -1.33
C GLN A 398 -12.43 30.37 -0.97
N ASN A 399 -13.12 29.61 -0.10
CA ASN A 399 -14.45 30.00 0.38
C ASN A 399 -14.40 31.36 1.10
N TYR A 400 -13.39 31.63 1.93
CA TYR A 400 -13.24 32.91 2.61
C TYR A 400 -13.02 34.07 1.63
N TYR A 401 -12.11 33.93 0.66
CA TYR A 401 -11.84 34.98 -0.32
C TYR A 401 -13.06 35.32 -1.17
N GLU A 402 -13.84 34.32 -1.58
CA GLU A 402 -15.07 34.50 -2.37
C GLU A 402 -16.18 35.23 -1.60
N ASN A 403 -16.21 35.11 -0.27
CA ASN A 403 -17.26 35.65 0.59
C ASN A 403 -16.81 36.86 1.43
N SER A 404 -15.52 37.23 1.37
CA SER A 404 -14.95 38.34 2.12
C SER A 404 -15.32 39.69 1.48
N PRO A 405 -15.64 40.73 2.28
CA PRO A 405 -15.83 42.08 1.77
C PRO A 405 -14.51 42.83 1.51
N LEU A 406 -13.37 42.27 1.95
CA LEU A 406 -12.03 42.84 1.76
C LEU A 406 -11.43 42.50 0.39
N ASP A 407 -10.50 43.33 -0.08
CA ASP A 407 -9.85 43.17 -1.39
C ASP A 407 -8.68 42.18 -1.35
N TRP A 408 -8.96 40.93 -1.71
CA TRP A 408 -7.99 39.84 -1.83
C TRP A 408 -7.44 39.71 -3.26
N SER A 409 -6.46 40.54 -3.60
CA SER A 409 -5.73 40.40 -4.86
C SER A 409 -4.99 39.06 -4.95
N GLN A 410 -4.68 38.61 -6.17
CA GLN A 410 -3.96 37.35 -6.40
C GLN A 410 -2.62 37.28 -5.63
N ALA A 411 -1.91 38.41 -5.51
CA ALA A 411 -0.66 38.48 -4.76
C ALA A 411 -0.87 38.29 -3.25
N LYS A 412 -1.95 38.86 -2.69
CA LYS A 412 -2.30 38.63 -1.28
C LYS A 412 -2.70 37.18 -1.04
N GLN A 413 -3.53 36.61 -1.91
CA GLN A 413 -3.94 35.20 -1.79
C GLN A 413 -2.72 34.28 -1.88
N ALA A 414 -1.82 34.47 -2.84
CA ALA A 414 -0.61 33.66 -2.95
C ALA A 414 0.28 33.76 -1.70
N ALA A 415 0.46 34.96 -1.16
CA ALA A 415 1.22 35.18 0.06
C ALA A 415 0.57 34.53 1.30
N VAL A 416 -0.76 34.57 1.42
CA VAL A 416 -1.49 33.91 2.52
C VAL A 416 -1.47 32.40 2.39
N ASN A 417 -1.65 31.88 1.16
CA ASN A 417 -1.67 30.45 0.89
C ASN A 417 -0.25 29.83 1.00
N GLY A 418 0.81 30.64 0.97
CA GLY A 418 2.19 30.17 1.04
C GLY A 418 2.71 29.57 -0.28
N HIS A 419 2.17 30.02 -1.41
CA HIS A 419 2.48 29.49 -2.74
C HIS A 419 3.10 30.55 -3.65
N ASN A 420 4.04 30.14 -4.50
CA ASN A 420 4.70 31.05 -5.43
C ASN A 420 3.77 31.44 -6.59
N LEU A 421 3.81 32.72 -6.96
CA LEU A 421 3.30 33.18 -8.25
C LEU A 421 4.34 32.84 -9.33
N LEU A 422 4.15 31.74 -10.05
CA LEU A 422 4.90 31.49 -11.30
C LEU A 422 4.57 32.62 -12.29
N VAL A 423 5.58 33.42 -12.61
CA VAL A 423 5.44 34.59 -13.48
C VAL A 423 5.06 34.14 -14.89
N GLY A 424 3.93 34.63 -15.41
CA GLY A 424 3.57 34.49 -16.83
C GLY A 424 2.36 33.61 -17.17
N ASN A 425 1.66 33.03 -16.18
CA ASN A 425 0.42 32.30 -16.42
C ASN A 425 -0.68 32.67 -15.41
N GLN A 426 -1.85 33.12 -15.91
CA GLN A 426 -3.04 33.41 -15.09
C GLN A 426 -3.68 32.14 -14.48
N LEU A 427 -3.21 30.95 -14.85
CA LEU A 427 -3.71 29.65 -14.37
C LEU A 427 -3.10 29.19 -13.03
N ASN A 428 -2.29 30.01 -12.37
CA ASN A 428 -1.61 29.59 -11.16
C ASN A 428 -2.47 29.81 -9.90
N ALA A 429 -3.38 28.86 -9.67
CA ALA A 429 -4.28 28.83 -8.54
C ALA A 429 -4.16 27.47 -7.81
N ILE A 430 -3.00 27.21 -7.18
CA ILE A 430 -2.70 25.94 -6.49
C ILE A 430 -3.83 25.50 -5.57
N CYS A 431 -4.39 26.41 -4.77
CA CYS A 431 -5.54 26.08 -3.93
C CYS A 431 -6.80 25.74 -4.73
N ALA A 432 -7.07 26.40 -5.86
CA ALA A 432 -8.17 26.00 -6.73
C ALA A 432 -7.94 24.61 -7.32
N SER A 433 -6.70 24.26 -7.70
CA SER A 433 -6.33 22.92 -8.17
C SER A 433 -6.53 21.85 -7.09
N TRP A 434 -6.12 22.11 -5.84
CA TRP A 434 -6.40 21.22 -4.71
C TRP A 434 -7.90 21.06 -4.46
N VAL A 435 -8.65 22.15 -4.55
CA VAL A 435 -10.11 22.14 -4.36
C VAL A 435 -10.79 21.30 -5.42
N ASP A 436 -10.50 21.56 -6.70
CA ASP A 436 -11.08 20.86 -7.85
C ASP A 436 -10.76 19.36 -7.84
N ALA A 437 -9.54 19.00 -7.45
CA ALA A 437 -9.11 17.60 -7.50
C ALA A 437 -9.53 16.77 -6.27
N PHE A 438 -9.57 17.36 -5.06
CA PHE A 438 -9.62 16.55 -3.84
C PHE A 438 -10.53 17.04 -2.71
N LEU A 439 -11.09 18.26 -2.74
CA LEU A 439 -11.91 18.74 -1.62
C LEU A 439 -13.20 17.91 -1.43
N ASP A 440 -13.75 17.40 -2.52
CA ASP A 440 -14.93 16.52 -2.51
C ASP A 440 -14.72 15.25 -1.67
N LEU A 441 -13.48 14.81 -1.43
CA LEU A 441 -13.18 13.68 -0.55
C LEU A 441 -13.50 13.92 0.93
N LEU A 442 -13.85 15.15 1.31
CA LEU A 442 -14.35 15.51 2.65
C LEU A 442 -15.88 15.47 2.75
N ASN A 443 -16.59 15.41 1.62
CA ASN A 443 -18.04 15.43 1.55
C ASN A 443 -18.59 14.00 1.44
N PRO A 444 -19.38 13.53 2.42
CA PRO A 444 -19.86 12.14 2.47
C PRO A 444 -20.93 11.80 1.41
N GLU A 445 -21.53 12.80 0.76
CA GLU A 445 -22.60 12.62 -0.23
C GLU A 445 -22.07 12.46 -1.66
N VAL A 446 -20.79 12.77 -1.90
CA VAL A 446 -20.13 12.67 -3.22
C VAL A 446 -19.09 11.55 -3.23
N GLY A 447 -18.54 11.21 -4.40
CA GLY A 447 -17.50 10.17 -4.53
C GLY A 447 -17.99 8.72 -4.34
N CYS A 448 -19.25 8.50 -3.96
CA CYS A 448 -19.85 7.18 -3.74
C CYS A 448 -20.22 6.39 -5.02
N GLY A 449 -19.65 6.72 -6.19
CA GLY A 449 -20.02 6.12 -7.48
C GLY A 449 -20.19 4.59 -7.48
N PRO A 450 -19.28 3.81 -6.84
CA PRO A 450 -19.39 2.35 -6.77
C PRO A 450 -20.49 1.84 -5.83
N VAL A 451 -20.91 2.61 -4.83
CA VAL A 451 -21.94 2.18 -3.87
C VAL A 451 -23.32 2.33 -4.52
N PRO A 452 -24.26 1.37 -4.38
CA PRO A 452 -25.64 1.52 -4.85
C PRO A 452 -26.29 2.80 -4.32
N ALA A 453 -27.02 3.54 -5.16
CA ALA A 453 -27.54 4.86 -4.82
C ALA A 453 -28.47 4.84 -3.60
N GLU A 454 -29.24 3.76 -3.45
CA GLU A 454 -30.11 3.51 -2.33
C GLU A 454 -29.35 3.40 -0.99
N ASP A 455 -28.10 2.94 -1.01
CA ASP A 455 -27.27 2.68 0.17
C ASP A 455 -26.43 3.88 0.61
N ARG A 456 -26.31 4.90 -0.23
CA ARG A 456 -25.48 6.08 0.04
C ARG A 456 -26.04 6.94 1.16
N TYR A 457 -25.13 7.55 1.90
CA TYR A 457 -25.44 8.59 2.88
C TYR A 457 -26.16 9.76 2.21
N ARG A 458 -27.18 10.28 2.90
CA ARG A 458 -27.83 11.56 2.58
C ARG A 458 -27.97 12.36 3.86
N GLY A 459 -27.39 13.54 3.89
CA GLY A 459 -27.40 14.40 5.06
C GLY A 459 -28.79 14.93 5.42
N PRO A 460 -28.92 15.62 6.57
CA PRO A 460 -30.20 16.08 7.11
C PRO A 460 -31.04 16.92 6.13
N ASP A 461 -30.36 17.73 5.31
CA ASP A 461 -30.97 18.69 4.39
C ASP A 461 -31.03 18.22 2.93
N HIS A 462 -30.77 16.92 2.69
CA HIS A 462 -30.74 16.39 1.33
C HIS A 462 -32.14 16.48 0.67
N PRO A 463 -32.28 16.95 -0.59
CA PRO A 463 -33.58 17.14 -1.25
C PRO A 463 -34.48 15.90 -1.30
N ASP A 464 -33.87 14.72 -1.52
CA ASP A 464 -34.59 13.42 -1.56
C ASP A 464 -34.84 12.81 -0.17
N GLY A 465 -34.60 13.57 0.90
CA GLY A 465 -34.75 13.15 2.29
C GLY A 465 -33.49 12.48 2.87
N PRO A 466 -33.29 12.57 4.20
CA PRO A 466 -32.09 12.09 4.85
C PRO A 466 -32.01 10.56 4.90
N LYS A 467 -30.77 10.06 4.84
CA LYS A 467 -30.38 8.66 5.10
C LYS A 467 -29.06 8.68 5.86
N LEU A 468 -29.17 8.89 7.17
CA LEU A 468 -28.02 9.13 8.04
C LEU A 468 -27.22 7.85 8.36
N ASP A 469 -27.82 6.68 8.14
CA ASP A 469 -27.21 5.35 8.28
C ASP A 469 -26.60 4.82 6.96
N GLY A 470 -26.62 5.63 5.90
CA GLY A 470 -26.05 5.27 4.62
C GLY A 470 -24.52 5.25 4.61
N VAL A 471 -23.96 4.65 3.57
CA VAL A 471 -22.52 4.58 3.33
C VAL A 471 -21.98 5.97 3.04
N ARG A 472 -21.00 6.39 3.84
CA ARG A 472 -20.30 7.67 3.70
C ARG A 472 -19.01 7.46 2.91
N CYS A 473 -18.79 8.30 1.90
CA CYS A 473 -17.66 8.16 0.99
C CYS A 473 -16.68 9.32 1.16
N THR A 474 -16.09 9.39 2.35
CA THR A 474 -14.99 10.31 2.62
C THR A 474 -13.70 9.53 2.87
N VAL A 475 -12.55 10.19 2.75
CA VAL A 475 -11.26 9.56 3.09
C VAL A 475 -11.22 9.14 4.56
N GLN A 476 -11.81 9.89 5.49
CA GLN A 476 -11.86 9.47 6.90
C GLN A 476 -12.74 8.23 7.11
N ASP A 477 -13.90 8.16 6.45
CA ASP A 477 -14.81 7.00 6.55
C ASP A 477 -14.17 5.74 5.93
N ALA A 478 -13.41 5.91 4.86
CA ALA A 478 -12.61 4.84 4.24
C ALA A 478 -11.50 4.30 5.16
N ASN A 479 -11.06 5.10 6.13
CA ASN A 479 -10.01 4.79 7.11
C ASN A 479 -10.56 4.57 8.54
N VAL A 480 -11.85 4.22 8.67
CA VAL A 480 -12.50 4.02 9.98
C VAL A 480 -11.82 2.97 10.87
N ASN A 481 -11.17 1.96 10.28
CA ASN A 481 -10.41 0.96 11.04
C ASN A 481 -9.18 1.57 11.73
N ILE A 482 -8.64 2.67 11.20
CA ILE A 482 -7.50 3.39 11.77
C ILE A 482 -7.99 4.40 12.80
N PHE A 483 -8.93 5.26 12.40
CA PHE A 483 -9.34 6.41 13.22
C PHE A 483 -10.45 6.08 14.21
N GLY A 484 -11.17 4.98 14.03
CA GLY A 484 -12.33 4.63 14.84
C GLY A 484 -13.53 5.53 14.57
N ARG A 485 -14.61 5.29 15.31
CA ARG A 485 -15.87 6.03 15.19
C ARG A 485 -16.06 6.99 16.37
N ASP A 486 -16.68 8.12 16.10
CA ASP A 486 -17.20 9.01 17.14
C ASP A 486 -18.43 8.35 17.80
N PRO A 487 -18.45 8.13 19.12
CA PRO A 487 -19.59 7.52 19.81
C PRO A 487 -20.90 8.32 19.71
N ALA A 488 -20.84 9.64 19.50
CA ALA A 488 -22.02 10.50 19.44
C ALA A 488 -22.73 10.40 18.07
N THR A 489 -21.96 10.32 16.98
CA THR A 489 -22.49 10.32 15.61
C THR A 489 -22.47 8.94 14.96
N GLY A 490 -21.57 8.05 15.39
CA GLY A 490 -21.29 6.77 14.75
C GLY A 490 -20.42 6.87 13.49
N TYR A 491 -20.05 8.08 13.05
CA TYR A 491 -19.22 8.31 11.86
C TYR A 491 -17.73 8.18 12.17
N ALA A 492 -16.89 8.01 11.15
CA ALA A 492 -15.45 7.97 11.37
C ALA A 492 -14.93 9.30 11.92
N ARG A 493 -13.99 9.23 12.88
CA ARG A 493 -13.31 10.43 13.39
C ARG A 493 -12.44 11.04 12.29
N ARG A 494 -12.42 12.38 12.21
CA ARG A 494 -11.71 13.11 11.16
C ARG A 494 -10.36 13.65 11.66
N PRO A 495 -9.22 13.21 11.09
CA PRO A 495 -7.89 13.62 11.52
C PRO A 495 -7.44 14.96 10.89
N LEU A 496 -8.32 15.98 10.88
CA LEU A 496 -7.99 17.34 10.42
C LEU A 496 -8.02 18.32 11.58
N ASP A 497 -7.09 19.26 11.58
CA ASP A 497 -6.97 20.31 12.58
C ASP A 497 -6.51 21.61 11.94
N ASN A 498 -7.17 22.72 12.28
CA ASN A 498 -6.65 24.06 11.98
C ASN A 498 -6.77 25.01 13.19
N THR A 499 -6.94 24.47 14.38
CA THR A 499 -6.90 25.21 15.64
C THR A 499 -5.50 25.72 15.90
N GLY A 500 -5.36 27.03 16.10
CA GLY A 500 -4.06 27.67 16.35
C GLY A 500 -3.27 28.05 15.09
N VAL A 501 -3.73 27.66 13.90
CA VAL A 501 -3.15 28.12 12.63
C VAL A 501 -3.39 29.63 12.45
N GLN A 502 -2.31 30.38 12.24
CA GLN A 502 -2.34 31.82 11.96
C GLN A 502 -2.18 32.05 10.46
N TYR A 503 -3.26 31.91 9.70
CA TYR A 503 -3.22 32.05 8.24
C TYR A 503 -2.71 33.43 7.84
N GLY A 504 -1.73 33.48 6.94
CA GLY A 504 -1.14 34.73 6.44
C GLY A 504 -0.23 35.47 7.41
N LEU A 505 0.28 34.84 8.48
CA LEU A 505 1.17 35.51 9.44
C LEU A 505 2.42 36.07 8.76
N GLU A 506 3.07 35.30 7.89
CA GLU A 506 4.24 35.76 7.14
C GLU A 506 3.88 36.91 6.19
N ALA A 507 2.76 36.81 5.48
CA ALA A 507 2.26 37.88 4.62
C ALA A 507 1.97 39.19 5.38
N LEU A 508 1.57 39.12 6.65
CA LEU A 508 1.42 40.28 7.53
C LEU A 508 2.80 40.87 7.90
N LEU A 509 3.73 40.01 8.32
CA LEU A 509 5.08 40.42 8.73
C LEU A 509 5.84 41.10 7.58
N ASP A 510 5.62 40.63 6.35
CA ASP A 510 6.20 41.20 5.12
C ASP A 510 5.45 42.44 4.63
N GLY A 511 4.31 42.80 5.23
CA GLY A 511 3.50 43.96 4.85
C GLY A 511 2.72 43.78 3.54
N THR A 512 2.60 42.55 3.04
CA THR A 512 1.78 42.21 1.86
C THR A 512 0.29 42.29 2.19
N THR A 513 -0.07 41.94 3.43
CA THR A 513 -1.41 42.10 3.99
C THR A 513 -1.38 43.07 5.17
N SER A 514 -2.49 43.73 5.40
CA SER A 514 -2.72 44.61 6.54
C SER A 514 -3.09 43.81 7.81
N ALA A 515 -2.94 44.45 8.97
CA ALA A 515 -3.40 43.86 10.23
C ALA A 515 -4.92 43.61 10.25
N GLU A 516 -5.71 44.42 9.53
CA GLU A 516 -7.16 44.23 9.41
C GLU A 516 -7.48 42.95 8.64
N GLU A 517 -6.86 42.77 7.47
CA GLU A 517 -7.01 41.56 6.64
C GLU A 517 -6.60 40.29 7.39
N PHE A 518 -5.46 40.32 8.07
CA PHE A 518 -4.99 39.18 8.87
C PHE A 518 -5.97 38.80 10.00
N LEU A 519 -6.47 39.80 10.73
CA LEU A 519 -7.39 39.57 11.83
C LEU A 519 -8.78 39.11 11.34
N ASP A 520 -9.27 39.67 10.24
CA ASP A 520 -10.56 39.27 9.66
C ASP A 520 -10.50 37.82 9.16
N LEU A 521 -9.48 37.47 8.37
CA LEU A 521 -9.25 36.10 7.90
C LEU A 521 -9.24 35.11 9.06
N ASN A 522 -8.42 35.35 10.07
CA ASN A 522 -8.28 34.39 11.17
C ASN A 522 -9.51 34.28 12.07
N ARG A 523 -10.40 35.28 12.07
CA ARG A 523 -11.70 35.23 12.76
C ARG A 523 -12.75 34.47 11.96
N ASN A 524 -12.72 34.56 10.64
CA ASN A 524 -13.84 34.15 9.79
C ASN A 524 -13.58 32.92 8.91
N VAL A 525 -12.34 32.43 8.82
CA VAL A 525 -11.98 31.26 7.98
C VAL A 525 -12.68 29.96 8.39
N GLY A 526 -12.94 29.78 9.69
CA GLY A 526 -13.70 28.64 10.21
C GLY A 526 -13.05 27.27 9.97
N GLY A 527 -13.89 26.26 9.70
CA GLY A 527 -13.50 24.87 9.49
C GLY A 527 -14.57 24.07 8.75
N PHE A 528 -14.39 22.76 8.59
CA PHE A 528 -15.40 21.85 8.04
C PHE A 528 -16.06 20.99 9.11
N SER A 529 -17.38 20.92 9.08
CA SER A 529 -18.18 19.93 9.82
C SER A 529 -17.94 18.51 9.32
N VAL A 530 -18.37 17.48 10.07
CA VAL A 530 -18.22 16.05 9.70
C VAL A 530 -18.82 15.70 8.33
N ASP A 531 -19.78 16.49 7.85
CA ASP A 531 -20.41 16.34 6.53
C ASP A 531 -19.76 17.21 5.43
N GLY A 532 -18.57 17.75 5.70
CA GLY A 532 -17.79 18.50 4.70
C GLY A 532 -18.32 19.90 4.41
N ARG A 533 -19.26 20.41 5.22
CA ARG A 533 -19.79 21.78 5.09
C ARG A 533 -18.95 22.77 5.90
N VAL A 534 -18.71 23.95 5.35
CA VAL A 534 -18.04 25.04 6.06
C VAL A 534 -18.87 25.48 7.27
N VAL A 535 -18.20 25.63 8.41
CA VAL A 535 -18.77 26.10 9.68
C VAL A 535 -17.85 27.12 10.32
N ALA A 536 -18.39 27.95 11.22
CA ALA A 536 -17.62 28.98 11.90
C ALA A 536 -16.55 28.42 12.85
N ASP A 537 -16.79 27.23 13.41
CA ASP A 537 -15.85 26.57 14.29
C ASP A 537 -14.69 25.97 13.51
N ARG A 538 -13.48 26.15 14.03
CA ARG A 538 -12.27 25.51 13.50
C ARG A 538 -12.33 23.99 13.69
N MET A 539 -11.72 23.26 12.77
CA MET A 539 -11.51 21.82 12.89
C MET A 539 -10.48 21.55 13.98
N ARG A 540 -10.71 20.49 14.76
CA ARG A 540 -9.82 20.10 15.84
C ARG A 540 -9.65 18.59 15.86
N MET A 541 -8.41 18.14 15.80
CA MET A 541 -8.01 16.78 16.04
C MET A 541 -7.74 16.60 17.54
N ASP A 542 -8.40 15.62 18.15
CA ASP A 542 -8.12 15.30 19.55
C ASP A 542 -6.74 14.63 19.73
N GLU A 543 -6.22 14.65 20.96
CA GLU A 543 -4.89 14.11 21.28
C GLU A 543 -4.79 12.60 21.02
N ASP A 544 -5.91 11.87 21.13
CA ASP A 544 -5.94 10.44 20.87
C ASP A 544 -5.74 10.12 19.39
N MET A 545 -6.44 10.84 18.53
CA MET A 545 -6.33 10.75 17.08
C MET A 545 -4.95 11.21 16.59
N ALA A 546 -4.39 12.30 17.15
CA ALA A 546 -3.03 12.71 16.85
C ALA A 546 -2.01 11.62 17.24
N ARG A 547 -2.17 11.01 18.41
CA ARG A 547 -1.33 9.89 18.86
C ARG A 547 -1.48 8.66 17.96
N ILE A 548 -2.68 8.33 17.50
CA ILE A 548 -2.90 7.26 16.51
C ILE A 548 -2.16 7.58 15.22
N ALA A 549 -2.32 8.79 14.67
CA ALA A 549 -1.67 9.23 13.44
C ALA A 549 -0.14 9.08 13.50
N TYR A 550 0.50 9.45 14.61
CA TYR A 550 1.94 9.21 14.79
C TYR A 550 2.29 7.73 14.99
N ARG A 551 1.49 6.98 15.76
CA ARG A 551 1.78 5.57 16.09
C ARG A 551 1.75 4.68 14.85
N ILE A 552 0.79 4.91 13.95
CA ILE A 552 0.67 4.14 12.70
C ILE A 552 1.55 4.71 11.56
N GLY A 553 2.36 5.74 11.87
CA GLY A 553 3.14 6.50 10.89
C GLY A 553 2.32 7.05 9.73
N GLY A 554 1.10 7.49 10.03
CA GLY A 554 0.28 8.33 9.15
C GLY A 554 0.78 9.78 9.08
N VAL A 555 1.62 10.19 10.03
CA VAL A 555 2.53 11.34 9.89
C VAL A 555 3.95 10.80 9.79
N ILE A 556 4.61 11.02 8.67
CA ILE A 556 5.91 10.41 8.37
C ILE A 556 7.07 11.13 9.07
N GLY A 557 8.14 10.40 9.38
CA GLY A 557 9.38 10.96 9.96
C GLY A 557 9.73 10.43 11.36
N ARG A 558 8.94 9.50 11.90
CA ARG A 558 9.23 8.81 13.18
C ARG A 558 9.50 7.31 13.05
N GLY A 559 9.37 6.76 11.84
CA GLY A 559 9.66 5.36 11.54
C GLY A 559 11.08 5.17 11.00
N ARG A 560 11.23 4.18 10.12
CA ARG A 560 12.54 3.75 9.58
C ARG A 560 12.86 4.29 8.18
N LEU A 561 12.23 5.39 7.76
CA LEU A 561 12.40 5.95 6.42
C LEU A 561 13.88 6.15 6.04
N ALA A 562 14.72 6.56 6.99
CA ALA A 562 16.15 6.79 6.79
C ALA A 562 16.97 5.52 6.48
N GLU A 563 16.40 4.32 6.66
CA GLU A 563 17.06 3.05 6.33
C GLU A 563 16.83 2.62 4.87
N THR A 564 15.85 3.23 4.19
CA THR A 564 15.50 2.89 2.80
C THR A 564 15.98 4.01 1.87
N PRO A 565 16.83 3.70 0.86
CA PRO A 565 17.23 4.67 -0.15
C PRO A 565 16.02 5.25 -0.90
N VAL A 566 15.97 6.58 -1.02
CA VAL A 566 14.97 7.31 -1.80
C VAL A 566 15.69 8.11 -2.88
N LEU A 567 15.32 7.91 -4.14
CA LEU A 567 15.71 8.77 -5.26
C LEU A 567 14.48 9.55 -5.71
N ASP A 568 14.34 10.76 -5.19
CA ASP A 568 13.25 11.65 -5.60
C ASP A 568 13.55 12.25 -6.99
N HIS A 569 12.66 11.97 -7.92
CA HIS A 569 12.68 12.52 -9.26
C HIS A 569 11.75 13.74 -9.29
N ALA A 570 12.34 14.94 -9.43
CA ALA A 570 11.60 16.18 -9.59
C ALA A 570 11.63 16.65 -11.06
N PRO A 571 10.84 16.06 -11.98
CA PRO A 571 10.65 16.65 -13.30
C PRO A 571 9.93 17.99 -13.16
N TYR A 572 10.24 18.95 -14.03
CA TYR A 572 9.62 20.27 -14.01
C TYR A 572 8.17 20.17 -14.53
N LEU A 573 7.19 20.12 -13.63
CA LEU A 573 5.76 19.91 -13.96
C LEU A 573 4.93 21.21 -14.07
N ASP A 574 5.53 22.36 -13.77
CA ASP A 574 4.93 23.71 -13.74
C ASP A 574 4.19 24.14 -15.04
N LEU A 575 4.44 23.44 -16.16
CA LEU A 575 3.83 23.74 -17.47
C LEU A 575 2.51 22.99 -17.73
N ILE A 576 2.06 22.14 -16.80
CA ILE A 576 0.84 21.34 -16.95
C ILE A 576 -0.27 21.92 -16.05
N PRO A 577 -1.32 22.56 -16.62
CA PRO A 577 -2.30 23.36 -15.87
C PRO A 577 -3.06 22.66 -14.73
N VAL A 578 -3.13 21.32 -14.75
CA VAL A 578 -3.80 20.49 -13.73
C VAL A 578 -2.85 19.73 -12.81
N ALA A 579 -1.54 19.84 -13.02
CA ALA A 579 -0.52 19.17 -12.20
C ALA A 579 0.32 20.16 -11.38
N ASN A 580 -0.09 21.42 -11.31
CA ASN A 580 0.57 22.45 -10.52
C ASN A 580 0.05 22.43 -9.07
N ILE A 581 0.41 21.37 -8.37
CA ILE A 581 0.02 21.07 -6.98
C ILE A 581 1.22 21.08 -6.02
N SER A 582 2.35 21.61 -6.48
CA SER A 582 3.64 21.62 -5.80
C SER A 582 4.24 23.02 -5.72
#